data_AF-A0A520ZY67-F1
#
_entry.id   AF-A0A520ZY67-F1
#
_cell.length_a   1.000
_cell.length_b   1.000
_cell.length_c   1.000
_cell.angle_alpha   90.00
_cell.angle_beta   90.00
_cell.angle_gamma   90.00
#
_symmetry.space_group_name_H-M   'P 1'
#
loop_
_entity.id
_entity.type
_entity.pdbx_description
1 polymer ?
#
loop_
_entity_poly.entity_id
_entity_poly.type
_entity_poly.pdbx_seq_one_letter_code
_entity_poly.pdbx_strand_id
1 'polypeptide(L)' 'MPNNLYVTATEERSGKSVIVLGIMQMLINQLHRVAFFRPIISDQIEEKQDHDITLILDYFKLEQDYETCFGCTLKTAY' A
#
# COMPACT_ATOMS: atom_id res chain seq x y z
N MET A 1 -7.17 0.03 19.97
CA MET A 1 -7.43 0.85 18.77
C MET A 1 -6.30 0.58 17.78
N PRO A 2 -6.55 0.54 16.46
CA PRO A 2 -5.48 0.39 15.48
C PRO A 2 -4.59 1.64 15.47
N ASN A 3 -3.27 1.44 15.36
CA ASN A 3 -2.31 2.52 15.18
C ASN A 3 -2.08 2.69 13.68
N ASN A 4 -2.45 3.85 13.14
CA ASN A 4 -2.39 4.12 11.71
C ASN A 4 -1.23 5.06 11.40
N LEU A 5 -0.45 4.74 10.36
CA LEU A 5 0.63 5.58 9.85
C LEU A 5 0.32 5.94 8.40
N TYR A 6 0.22 7.24 8.12
CA TYR A 6 -0.07 7.75 6.78
C TYR A 6 1.20 8.33 6.17
N VAL A 7 1.53 7.89 4.96
CA VAL A 7 2.64 8.43 4.16
C VAL A 7 2.04 9.18 2.97
N THR A 8 2.35 10.47 2.85
CA THR A 8 1.89 11.34 1.76
C THR A 8 3.06 12.15 1.22
N ALA A 9 2.92 12.68 0.01
CA ALA A 9 3.85 13.67 -0.52
C ALA A 9 3.12 14.64 -1.45
N THR A 10 3.73 15.79 -1.67
CA THR A 10 3.17 16.90 -2.43
C THR A 10 3.11 16.67 -3.93
N GLU A 11 3.92 15.76 -4.47
CA GLU A 11 4.07 15.53 -5.91
C GLU A 11 4.19 14.05 -6.25
N GLU A 12 3.90 13.67 -7.49
CA GLU A 12 4.15 12.32 -8.00
C GLU A 12 5.65 11.96 -8.01
N ARG A 13 5.96 10.66 -8.06
CA ARG A 13 7.35 10.13 -8.21
C ARG A 13 8.36 10.61 -7.16
N SER A 14 7.90 11.16 -6.04
CA SER A 14 8.73 11.68 -4.94
C SER A 14 9.43 10.61 -4.08
N GLY A 15 9.57 9.36 -4.55
CA GLY A 15 10.22 8.27 -3.80
C GLY A 15 9.40 7.66 -2.66
N LYS A 16 8.08 7.90 -2.60
CA LYS A 16 7.19 7.39 -1.52
C LYS A 16 7.29 5.87 -1.34
N SER A 17 7.34 5.08 -2.42
CA SER A 17 7.40 3.62 -2.34
C SER A 17 8.65 3.13 -1.59
N VAL A 18 9.81 3.79 -1.77
CA VAL A 18 11.05 3.44 -1.04
C VAL A 18 10.90 3.71 0.46
N ILE A 19 10.28 4.84 0.82
CA ILE A 19 10.01 5.16 2.23
C ILE A 19 9.05 4.13 2.84
N VAL A 20 8.00 3.76 2.13
CA VAL A 20 7.04 2.73 2.56
C VAL A 20 7.75 1.39 2.80
N LEU A 21 8.64 0.95 1.90
CA LEU A 21 9.41 -0.28 2.09
C LEU A 21 10.23 -0.25 3.38
N GLY A 22 10.97 0.85 3.64
CA GLY A 22 11.76 0.99 4.87
C GLY A 22 10.90 1.00 6.14
N ILE A 23 9.77 1.71 6.10
CA ILE A 23 8.81 1.75 7.21
C ILE A 23 8.22 0.36 7.46
N MET A 24 7.76 -0.34 6.42
CA MET A 24 7.17 -1.68 6.56
C MET A 24 8.18 -2.68 7.13
N GLN A 25 9.42 -2.62 6.67
CA GLN A 25 10.51 -3.45 7.20
C GLN A 25 10.75 -3.20 8.69
N MET A 26 10.69 -1.94 9.13
CA MET A 26 10.79 -1.58 10.54
C MET A 26 9.58 -2.09 11.35
N LEU A 27 8.36 -1.88 10.85
CA LEU A 27 7.13 -2.21 11.56
C LEU A 27 6.95 -3.72 11.74
N ILE A 28 7.24 -4.53 10.71
CA ILE A 28 7.10 -5.99 10.79
C ILE A 28 8.03 -6.60 11.83
N ASN A 29 9.21 -6.01 12.03
CA ASN A 29 10.15 -6.48 13.05
C ASN A 29 9.75 -6.07 14.47
N GLN A 30 8.88 -5.07 14.63
CA GLN A 30 8.50 -4.52 15.94
C GLN A 30 7.06 -4.88 16.36
N LEU A 31 6.19 -5.16 15.40
CA LEU A 31 4.75 -5.35 15.61
C LEU A 31 4.31 -6.73 15.14
N HIS A 32 3.43 -7.35 15.90
CA HIS A 32 2.89 -8.67 15.57
C HIS A 32 1.85 -8.66 14.44
N ARG A 33 1.23 -7.51 14.14
CA ARG A 33 0.18 -7.38 13.13
C ARG A 33 0.37 -6.09 12.36
N VAL A 34 0.69 -6.21 11.09
CA VAL A 34 0.89 -5.09 10.16
C VAL A 34 0.04 -5.35 8.92
N ALA A 35 -0.59 -4.29 8.43
CA ALA A 35 -1.43 -4.29 7.24
C ALA A 35 -1.01 -3.12 6.34
N PHE A 36 -1.22 -3.25 5.04
CA PHE A 36 -0.94 -2.18 4.07
C PHE A 36 -2.22 -1.73 3.40
N PHE A 37 -2.38 -0.42 3.26
CA PHE A 37 -3.56 0.15 2.62
C PHE A 37 -3.18 1.35 1.77
N ARG A 38 -3.52 1.30 0.49
CA ARG A 38 -3.39 2.38 -0.48
C ARG A 38 -4.80 2.86 -0.85
N PRO A 39 -5.27 3.99 -0.30
CA PRO A 39 -6.68 4.38 -0.41
C PRO A 39 -7.22 4.47 -1.84
N ILE A 40 -6.42 5.03 -2.74
CA ILE A 40 -6.77 5.25 -4.14
C ILE A 40 -5.68 4.62 -5.01
N ILE A 41 -6.09 3.74 -5.91
CA ILE A 41 -5.22 3.11 -6.91
C ILE A 41 -5.51 3.66 -8.32
N SER A 42 -4.57 3.45 -9.23
CA SER A 42 -4.82 3.74 -10.64
C SER A 42 -5.93 2.83 -11.18
N ASP A 43 -6.63 3.27 -12.22
CA ASP A 43 -7.60 2.41 -12.89
C ASP A 43 -6.88 1.20 -13.49
N GLN A 44 -7.46 0.01 -13.31
CA GLN A 44 -6.87 -1.23 -13.81
C GLN A 44 -6.92 -1.23 -15.34
N ILE A 45 -5.75 -1.17 -15.96
CA ILE A 45 -5.56 -1.43 -17.39
C ILE A 45 -5.12 -2.89 -17.50
N GLU A 46 -5.84 -3.69 -18.29
CA GLU A 46 -5.50 -5.09 -18.59
C GLU A 46 -5.48 -6.04 -17.36
N GLU A 47 -6.45 -5.91 -16.44
CA GLU A 47 -6.58 -6.78 -15.24
C GLU A 47 -5.35 -6.78 -14.31
N LYS A 48 -4.43 -5.83 -14.49
CA LYS A 48 -3.20 -5.78 -13.74
C LYS A 48 -3.44 -5.18 -12.35
N GLN A 49 -3.00 -5.89 -11.32
CA GLN A 49 -2.99 -5.40 -9.95
C GLN A 49 -2.06 -4.19 -9.78
N ASP A 50 -2.36 -3.33 -8.80
CA ASP A 50 -1.54 -2.19 -8.45
C ASP A 50 -0.15 -2.65 -7.99
N HIS A 51 0.87 -2.13 -8.66
CA HIS A 51 2.24 -2.58 -8.48
C HIS A 51 2.75 -2.42 -7.04
N ASP A 52 2.42 -1.31 -6.38
CA ASP A 52 2.90 -1.06 -5.02
C ASP A 52 2.19 -1.98 -4.02
N ILE A 53 0.90 -2.27 -4.21
CA ILE A 53 0.17 -3.24 -3.36
C ILE A 53 0.77 -4.63 -3.52
N THR A 54 0.89 -5.13 -4.76
CA THR A 54 1.44 -6.46 -5.03
C THR A 54 2.86 -6.59 -4.48
N LEU A 55 3.71 -5.58 -4.69
CA LEU A 55 5.07 -5.56 -4.15
C LEU A 55 5.09 -5.71 -2.63
N ILE A 56 4.25 -4.96 -1.91
CA ILE A 56 4.24 -5.00 -0.45
C ILE A 56 3.71 -6.33 0.09
N LEU A 57 2.61 -6.84 -0.48
CA LEU A 57 2.05 -8.13 -0.08
C LEU A 57 3.07 -9.26 -0.28
N ASP A 58 3.68 -9.33 -1.46
CA ASP A 58 4.59 -10.42 -1.82
C ASP A 58 5.92 -10.34 -1.07
N TYR A 59 6.52 -9.15 -0.98
CA TYR A 59 7.82 -8.96 -0.35
C TYR A 59 7.77 -9.26 1.15
N PHE A 60 6.72 -8.77 1.83
CA PHE A 60 6.55 -8.94 3.26
C PHE A 60 5.70 -10.15 3.65
N LYS A 61 5.17 -10.90 2.66
CA LYS A 61 4.32 -12.08 2.84
C LYS A 61 3.11 -11.79 3.74
N LEU A 62 2.46 -10.66 3.52
CA LEU A 62 1.27 -10.30 4.30
C LEU A 62 0.10 -11.21 3.90
N GLU A 63 -0.62 -11.74 4.89
CA GLU A 63 -1.81 -12.59 4.69
C GLU A 63 -3.07 -11.76 4.38
N GLN A 64 -2.91 -10.61 3.70
CA GLN A 64 -4.00 -9.69 3.39
C GLN A 64 -4.46 -9.89 1.95
N ASP A 65 -5.76 -10.08 1.74
CA ASP A 65 -6.34 -10.17 0.41
C ASP A 65 -6.15 -8.85 -0.35
N TYR A 66 -5.75 -8.94 -1.63
CA TYR A 66 -5.45 -7.78 -2.47
C TYR A 66 -6.61 -6.77 -2.51
N GLU A 67 -7.84 -7.27 -2.59
CA GLU A 67 -9.08 -6.50 -2.66
C GLU A 67 -9.34 -5.66 -1.40
N THR A 68 -8.71 -6.00 -0.28
CA THR A 68 -8.82 -5.24 0.98
C THR A 68 -7.73 -4.18 1.14
N CYS A 69 -6.76 -4.15 0.22
CA CYS A 69 -5.62 -3.24 0.27
C CYS A 69 -5.90 -1.83 -0.29
N PHE A 70 -7.09 -1.60 -0.87
CA PHE A 70 -7.45 -0.32 -1.45
C PHE A 70 -8.94 -0.02 -1.27
N GLY A 71 -9.33 1.25 -1.39
CA GLY A 71 -10.71 1.69 -1.26
C GLY A 71 -11.41 1.86 -2.60
N CYS A 72 -10.78 2.54 -3.54
CA CYS A 72 -11.35 2.82 -4.86
C CYS A 72 -10.27 3.09 -5.91
N THR A 73 -10.70 3.16 -7.18
CA THR A 73 -9.84 3.60 -8.28
C THR A 73 -9.97 5.11 -8.51
N LEU A 74 -9.00 5.70 -9.23
CA LEU A 74 -9.03 7.12 -9.60
C LEU A 74 -10.36 7.53 -10.27
N LYS A 75 -10.89 6.73 -11.20
CA LYS A 75 -12.19 6.99 -11.87
C LYS A 75 -13.38 7.04 -10.92
N THR A 76 -13.31 6.39 -9.76
CA THR A 76 -14.41 6.39 -8.79
C THR A 76 -14.23 7.49 -7.74
N ALA A 77 -12.99 7.87 -7.46
CA ALA A 77 -12.65 8.91 -6.49
C ALA A 77 -12.92 10.33 -7.00
N TYR A 78 -12.83 10.53 -8.33
CA TYR A 78 -13.00 11.80 -9.03
C TYR A 78 -14.02 11.68 -10.16
#